data_AF-A0A2D8T8N0-F1
#
_entry.id   AF-A0A2D8T8N0-F1
#
_cell.length_a   1.000
_cell.length_b   1.000
_cell.length_c   1.000
_cell.angle_alpha   90.00
_cell.angle_beta   90.00
_cell.angle_gamma   90.00
#
_symmetry.space_group_name_H-M   'P 1'
#
loop_
_entity.id
_entity.type
_entity.pdbx_description
1 polymer ?
#
loop_
_entity_poly.entity_id
_entity_poly.type
_entity_poly.pdbx_seq_one_letter_code
_entity_poly.pdbx_strand_id
1 'polypeptide(L)'
;MSFERPTLSQLIARIEDDITARLPGADSRLRRNALNVLARTYAGAIHGSYGLLDDISRFLPDVAEADRLARWASIFGLARKAAVAASGAAAIT
;
A
#
# COMPACT_ATOMS: atom_id res chain seq x y z
N MET A 1 -3.67 -15.97 -2.53
CA MET A 1 -4.90 -15.14 -2.45
C MET A 1 -4.58 -13.77 -3.01
N SER A 2 -5.13 -13.41 -4.16
CA SER A 2 -4.91 -12.10 -4.78
C SER A 2 -6.03 -11.16 -4.34
N PHE A 3 -5.82 -10.42 -3.25
CA PHE A 3 -6.67 -9.27 -2.95
C PHE A 3 -6.21 -8.10 -3.82
N GLU A 4 -7.02 -7.73 -4.81
CA GLU A 4 -6.74 -6.56 -5.64
C GLU A 4 -7.25 -5.31 -4.92
N ARG A 5 -6.33 -4.42 -4.58
CA ARG A 5 -6.65 -3.20 -3.82
C ARG A 5 -7.53 -2.28 -4.68
N PRO A 6 -8.77 -1.98 -4.25
CA PRO A 6 -9.62 -1.07 -5.00
C PRO A 6 -9.00 0.34 -5.04
N THR A 7 -9.21 1.01 -6.17
CA THR A 7 -8.85 2.43 -6.31
C THR A 7 -9.68 3.30 -5.37
N LEU A 8 -9.17 4.49 -5.04
CA LEU A 8 -9.91 5.44 -4.20
C LEU A 8 -11.30 5.76 -4.78
N SER A 9 -11.41 5.96 -6.10
CA SER A 9 -12.68 6.23 -6.76
C SER A 9 -13.69 5.09 -6.63
N GLN A 10 -13.23 3.83 -6.72
CA GLN A 10 -14.09 2.66 -6.50
C GLN A 10 -14.58 2.58 -5.05
N LEU A 11 -13.72 2.91 -4.08
CA LEU A 11 -14.11 2.95 -2.66
C LEU A 11 -15.14 4.05 -2.38
N ILE A 12 -14.94 5.25 -2.95
CA ILE A 12 -15.90 6.35 -2.85
C ILE A 12 -17.27 5.90 -3.39
N ALA A 13 -17.31 5.37 -4.62
CA ALA A 13 -18.55 4.91 -5.23
C ALA A 13 -19.24 3.84 -4.39
N ARG A 14 -18.49 2.84 -3.89
CA ARG A 14 -19.04 1.79 -3.02
C ARG A 14 -19.67 2.37 -1.76
N ILE A 15 -19.01 3.31 -1.09
CA ILE A 15 -19.54 3.91 0.14
C ILE A 15 -20.74 4.82 -0.16
N GLU A 16 -20.73 5.56 -1.27
CA GLU A 16 -21.89 6.34 -1.72
C GLU A 16 -23.12 5.44 -1.94
N ASP A 17 -22.92 4.27 -2.57
CA ASP A 17 -23.97 3.28 -2.83
C ASP A 17 -24.47 2.66 -1.51
N ASP A 18 -23.56 2.31 -0.59
CA ASP A 18 -23.90 1.77 0.73
C ASP A 18 -24.74 2.76 1.56
N ILE A 19 -24.40 4.06 1.52
CA ILE A 19 -25.17 5.11 2.20
C ILE A 19 -26.56 5.24 1.58
N THR A 20 -26.66 5.26 0.25
CA THR A 20 -27.93 5.41 -0.47
C THR A 20 -28.87 4.23 -0.18
N ALA A 21 -28.33 3.01 -0.15
CA ALA A 21 -29.10 1.80 0.13
C ALA A 21 -29.64 1.74 1.57
N ARG A 22 -28.91 2.34 2.53
CA ARG A 22 -29.22 2.27 3.97
C ARG A 22 -29.96 3.49 4.51
N LEU A 23 -29.96 4.60 3.77
CA LEU A 23 -30.64 5.84 4.17
C LEU A 23 -31.58 6.34 3.06
N PRO A 24 -32.79 5.77 2.95
CA PRO A 24 -33.77 6.16 1.95
C PRO A 24 -34.09 7.66 2.00
N GLY A 25 -34.11 8.33 0.85
CA GLY A 25 -34.38 9.76 0.73
C GLY A 25 -33.17 10.67 0.93
N ALA A 26 -32.00 10.13 1.28
CA ALA A 26 -30.76 10.88 1.33
C ALA A 26 -29.96 10.79 0.02
N ASP A 27 -29.33 11.90 -0.39
CA ASP A 27 -28.45 11.95 -1.57
C ASP A 27 -26.98 12.03 -1.15
N SER A 28 -26.28 10.89 -1.17
CA SER A 28 -24.86 10.80 -0.85
C SER A 28 -23.92 11.32 -1.94
N ARG A 29 -24.43 11.64 -3.13
CA ARG A 29 -23.63 12.01 -4.32
C ARG A 29 -23.61 13.52 -4.57
N LEU A 30 -24.53 14.27 -3.96
CA LEU A 30 -24.55 15.71 -4.08
C LEU A 30 -23.26 16.33 -3.52
N ARG A 31 -22.53 17.07 -4.37
CA ARG A 31 -21.17 17.59 -4.10
C ARG A 31 -21.00 18.34 -2.77
N ARG A 32 -22.05 18.99 -2.27
CA ARG A 32 -22.04 19.80 -1.03
C ARG A 32 -22.85 19.16 0.11
N ASN A 33 -23.15 17.87 0.02
CA ASN A 33 -23.80 17.13 1.09
C ASN A 33 -22.76 16.58 2.08
N ALA A 34 -23.05 16.66 3.38
CA ALA A 34 -22.26 16.05 4.44
C ALA A 34 -22.04 14.54 4.21
N LEU A 35 -23.00 13.83 3.63
CA LEU A 35 -22.87 12.41 3.28
C LEU A 35 -21.81 12.17 2.20
N ASN A 36 -21.67 13.08 1.23
CA ASN A 36 -20.62 12.98 0.21
C ASN A 36 -19.23 13.21 0.84
N VAL A 37 -19.13 14.19 1.73
CA VAL A 37 -17.89 14.46 2.49
C VAL A 37 -17.50 13.25 3.34
N LEU A 38 -18.47 12.64 4.03
CA LEU A 38 -18.26 11.43 4.82
C LEU A 38 -17.77 10.27 3.94
N ALA A 39 -18.43 10.02 2.79
CA ALA A 39 -18.03 8.96 1.87
C ALA A 39 -16.58 9.10 1.41
N ARG A 40 -16.17 10.32 1.02
CA ARG A 40 -14.79 10.61 0.58
C ARG A 40 -13.76 10.47 1.70
N THR A 41 -14.07 10.99 2.88
CA THR A 41 -13.15 10.93 4.03
C THR A 41 -12.94 9.49 4.47
N TYR A 42 -14.02 8.71 4.57
CA TYR A 42 -13.96 7.30 4.94
C TYR A 42 -13.26 6.45 3.88
N ALA A 43 -13.54 6.69 2.59
CA ALA A 43 -12.82 6.04 1.49
C ALA A 43 -11.32 6.33 1.55
N GLY A 44 -10.93 7.57 1.85
CA GLY A 44 -9.53 7.96 2.02
C GLY A 44 -8.84 7.20 3.16
N ALA A 45 -9.49 7.11 4.32
CA ALA A 45 -8.99 6.34 5.45
C ALA A 45 -8.81 4.85 5.11
N ILE A 46 -9.83 4.22 4.48
CA ILE A 46 -9.75 2.81 4.06
C ILE A 46 -8.65 2.59 3.03
N HIS A 47 -8.55 3.47 2.02
CA HIS A 47 -7.51 3.39 1.02
C HIS A 47 -6.12 3.42 1.67
N GLY A 48 -5.89 4.35 2.62
CA GLY A 48 -4.66 4.40 3.41
C GLY A 48 -4.39 3.09 4.17
N SER A 49 -5.38 2.57 4.88
CA SER A 49 -5.29 1.31 5.62
C SER A 49 -4.94 0.12 4.72
N TYR A 50 -5.56 0.02 3.53
CA TYR A 50 -5.20 -1.02 2.56
C TYR A 50 -3.78 -0.87 2.03
N GLY A 51 -3.28 0.36 1.89
CA GLY A 51 -1.87 0.59 1.53
C GLY A 51 -0.91 0.10 2.62
N LEU A 52 -1.24 0.33 3.89
CA LEU A 52 -0.46 -0.20 5.01
C LEU A 52 -0.49 -1.74 5.06
N LEU A 53 -1.65 -2.36 4.85
CA LEU A 53 -1.76 -3.81 4.84
C LEU A 53 -0.99 -4.45 3.67
N ASP A 54 -1.08 -3.84 2.49
CA ASP A 54 -0.28 -4.24 1.33
C ASP A 54 1.22 -4.13 1.64
N ASP A 55 1.64 -3.05 2.26
CA ASP A 55 3.01 -2.90 2.70
C ASP A 55 3.44 -3.96 3.71
N ILE A 56 2.67 -4.20 4.77
CA ILE A 56 2.97 -5.24 5.78
C ILE A 56 2.99 -6.64 5.14
N SER A 57 2.17 -6.90 4.12
CA SER A 57 2.17 -8.19 3.42
C SER A 57 3.51 -8.52 2.76
N ARG A 58 4.28 -7.50 2.35
CA ARG A 58 5.64 -7.64 1.80
C ARG A 58 6.73 -7.86 2.86
N PHE A 59 6.38 -8.44 4.01
CA PHE A 59 7.35 -8.78 5.04
C PHE A 59 8.01 -10.14 4.81
N LEU A 60 7.42 -11.04 4.03
CA LEU A 60 8.01 -12.37 3.78
C LEU A 60 9.33 -12.28 3.00
N PRO A 61 10.31 -13.17 3.24
CA PRO A 61 11.67 -13.05 2.71
C PRO A 61 11.77 -12.99 1.18
N ASP A 62 10.82 -13.61 0.47
CA ASP A 62 10.77 -13.71 -0.99
C ASP A 62 10.41 -12.38 -1.68
N VAL A 63 9.65 -11.53 -1.00
CA VAL A 63 9.19 -10.21 -1.49
C VAL A 63 9.70 -9.04 -0.66
N ALA A 64 10.37 -9.31 0.47
CA ALA A 64 10.90 -8.28 1.35
C ALA A 64 12.11 -7.58 0.71
N GLU A 65 12.19 -6.27 0.92
CA GLU A 65 13.29 -5.43 0.44
C GLU A 65 14.00 -4.72 1.61
N ALA A 66 15.14 -4.10 1.28
CA ALA A 66 15.90 -3.22 2.16
C ALA A 66 16.11 -3.77 3.59
N ASP A 67 15.58 -3.09 4.60
CA ASP A 67 15.76 -3.40 6.02
C ASP A 67 15.03 -4.67 6.44
N ARG A 68 13.89 -4.98 5.81
CA ARG A 68 13.14 -6.21 6.10
C ARG A 68 13.91 -7.44 5.64
N LEU A 69 14.51 -7.37 4.45
CA LEU A 69 15.38 -8.43 3.94
C LEU A 69 16.64 -8.58 4.79
N ALA A 70 17.25 -7.45 5.21
CA ALA A 70 18.40 -7.48 6.11
C ALA A 70 18.06 -8.12 7.47
N ARG A 71 16.87 -7.85 8.02
CA ARG A 71 16.37 -8.50 9.23
C ARG A 71 16.22 -10.01 9.04
N TRP A 72 15.66 -10.47 7.92
CA TRP A 72 15.59 -11.90 7.61
C TRP A 72 16.97 -12.53 7.52
N ALA A 73 17.91 -11.90 6.80
CA ALA A 73 19.29 -12.37 6.72
C ALA A 73 19.90 -12.53 8.13
N SER A 74 19.69 -11.54 9.01
CA SER A 74 20.17 -11.61 10.40
C SER A 74 19.59 -12.76 11.20
N ILE A 75 18.32 -13.13 10.99
CA ILE A 75 17.69 -14.29 11.66
C ILE A 75 18.40 -15.59 11.25
N PHE A 76 18.86 -15.68 10.00
CA PHE A 76 19.65 -16.80 9.50
C PHE A 76 21.16 -16.68 9.77
N GLY A 77 21.60 -15.67 10.53
CA GLY A 77 23.03 -15.44 10.81
C GLY A 77 23.82 -14.91 9.61
N LEU A 78 23.14 -14.40 8.58
CA LEU A 78 23.74 -13.83 7.37
C LEU A 78 23.80 -12.30 7.46
N ALA A 79 24.86 -11.71 6.90
CA ALA A 79 25.03 -10.26 6.79
C ALA A 79 25.24 -9.85 5.33
N ARG A 80 24.77 -8.65 4.96
CA ARG A 80 25.02 -8.07 3.63
C ARG A 80 26.51 -7.75 3.49
N LYS A 81 27.12 -8.19 2.38
CA LYS A 81 28.50 -7.85 2.06
C LYS A 81 28.64 -6.34 1.87
N ALA A 82 29.70 -5.76 2.44
CA ALA A 82 30.02 -4.36 2.21
C ALA A 82 30.37 -4.11 0.73
N ALA A 83 30.12 -2.90 0.24
CA ALA A 83 30.56 -2.50 -1.09
C ALA A 83 32.10 -2.48 -1.14
N VAL A 84 32.68 -3.06 -2.19
CA VAL A 84 34.13 -3.10 -2.42
C VAL A 84 34.40 -2.49 -3.79
N ALA A 85 35.38 -1.59 -3.86
CA ALA A 85 35.77 -0.96 -5.12
C ALA A 85 36.30 -2.01 -6.11
N ALA A 86 36.00 -1.82 -7.40
CA ALA A 86 36.58 -2.68 -8.43
C ALA A 86 38.10 -2.50 -8.48
N SER A 87 38.83 -3.61 -8.53
CA SER A 87 40.28 -3.63 -8.66
C SER A 87 40.68 -4.49 -9.85
N GLY A 88 41.57 -3.98 -10.70
CA GLY A 88 42.09 -4.70 -11.87
C GLY A 88 43.25 -3.93 -12.51
N ALA A 89 44.15 -4.64 -13.17
CA ALA A 89 45.25 -4.02 -13.92
C ALA A 89 44.74 -3.57 -15.30
N ALA A 90 45.11 -2.36 -15.73
CA ALA A 90 44.85 -1.86 -17.07
C ALA A 90 46.19 -1.57 -17.76
N ALA A 91 46.37 -2.10 -18.97
CA ALA A 91 47.47 -1.73 -19.85
C ALA A 91 47.02 -0.56 -20.74
N ILE A 92 47.82 0.52 -20.76
CA ILE A 92 47.59 1.67 -21.61
C ILE A 92 48.69 1.65 -22.67
N THR A 93 48.29 1.54 -23.94
CA THR A 93 49.15 1.70 -25.13
C THR A 93 49.03 3.10 -25.68
#